data_AF-A0A1V5LM22-F1
#
_entry.id   AF-A0A1V5LM22-F1
#
_cell.length_a   1.000
_cell.length_b   1.000
_cell.length_c   1.000
_cell.angle_alpha   90.00
_cell.angle_beta   90.00
_cell.angle_gamma   90.00
#
_symmetry.space_group_name_H-M   'P 1'
#
loop_
_entity.id
_entity.type
_entity.pdbx_description
1 polymer ?
#
loop_
_entity_poly.entity_id
_entity_poly.type
_entity_poly.pdbx_seq_one_letter_code
_entity_poly.pdbx_strand_id
1 'polypeptide(L)'
;MSICSRFGLLLLPLALSVTLSGCGDSKQLEEKIDALERENAGLKATIAEQALQLKAYKSLTAAQGSLPDKTIVSGSETKSDSGSASGSGSNPSSNSGSNSSSEQPKAAHIFIDLEEVPQADMIKDLDKLGLFDGSSDKFDPNSPVSRAQYIEWLFKAYNLLEPESKKIRLAPQLKPVFKDVPDTHPQYKYIQALANAGYSIGYEDGTFRPDKPLTREELMGIKVAVDVGKALPPWRSQMEAVWKFSDAKQVDERFTGYVHQDFYVSGPKGSNMQRAFGSIGAFKPKQPVLRSEAAATLWQIGQFGDTQNTNCQSALAKLKG
;
A
#
# COMPACT_ATOMS: atom_id res chain seq x y z
N MET A 1 7.32 -17.15 55.60
CA MET A 1 6.78 -18.10 54.60
C MET A 1 5.27 -17.97 54.59
N SER A 2 4.55 -18.00 53.47
CA SER A 2 4.82 -17.35 52.19
C SER A 2 3.45 -16.97 51.60
N ILE A 3 3.31 -15.77 51.06
CA ILE A 3 2.11 -15.38 50.32
C ILE A 3 2.11 -16.13 48.99
N CYS A 4 0.96 -16.67 48.57
CA CYS A 4 0.77 -17.06 47.17
C CYS A 4 -0.65 -16.74 46.70
N SER A 5 -0.75 -15.72 45.85
CA SER A 5 -1.97 -15.27 45.19
C SER A 5 -2.32 -16.19 44.02
N ARG A 6 -3.61 -16.46 43.81
CA ARG A 6 -4.17 -16.71 42.46
C ARG A 6 -5.55 -16.09 42.33
N PHE A 7 -5.59 -14.90 41.71
CA PHE A 7 -6.77 -14.38 41.05
C PHE A 7 -7.16 -15.35 39.91
N GLY A 8 -8.30 -16.03 40.04
CA GLY A 8 -8.93 -16.78 38.95
C GLY A 8 -9.93 -15.88 38.25
N LEU A 9 -9.57 -15.36 37.07
CA LEU A 9 -10.50 -14.59 36.25
C LEU A 9 -11.54 -15.55 35.64
N LEU A 10 -12.80 -15.41 36.05
CA LEU A 10 -13.93 -16.21 35.59
C LEU A 10 -14.29 -15.84 34.14
N LEU A 11 -13.67 -16.51 33.17
CA LEU A 11 -14.18 -16.58 31.80
C LEU A 11 -15.29 -17.65 31.74
N LEU A 12 -16.54 -17.19 31.87
CA LEU A 12 -17.72 -17.99 31.56
C LEU A 12 -17.75 -18.33 30.06
N PRO A 13 -17.77 -19.61 29.66
CA PRO A 13 -18.11 -19.96 28.29
C PRO A 13 -19.61 -19.74 28.09
N LEU A 14 -19.98 -18.99 27.04
CA LEU A 14 -21.37 -18.86 26.60
C LEU A 14 -21.82 -20.16 25.93
N ALA A 15 -22.18 -21.17 26.73
CA ALA A 15 -22.81 -22.39 26.24
C ALA A 15 -24.26 -22.09 25.85
N LEU A 16 -24.48 -21.73 24.58
CA LEU A 16 -25.81 -21.51 24.03
C LEU A 16 -26.49 -22.86 23.74
N SER A 17 -26.95 -23.53 24.79
CA SER A 17 -27.66 -24.81 24.70
C SER A 17 -29.05 -24.65 24.05
N VAL A 18 -29.08 -24.65 22.72
CA VAL A 18 -30.32 -24.76 21.94
C VAL A 18 -30.75 -26.23 21.92
N THR A 19 -31.70 -26.61 22.78
CA THR A 19 -32.28 -27.95 22.77
C THR A 19 -33.28 -28.10 21.62
N LEU A 20 -32.79 -28.48 20.44
CA LEU A 20 -33.62 -28.82 19.28
C LEU A 20 -34.06 -30.30 19.37
N SER A 21 -35.31 -30.53 19.78
CA SER A 21 -35.92 -31.85 19.72
C SER A 21 -36.31 -32.19 18.29
N GLY A 22 -35.45 -32.93 17.59
CA GLY A 22 -35.66 -33.33 16.20
C GLY A 22 -34.74 -34.50 15.82
N CYS A 23 -35.23 -35.73 15.95
CA CYS A 23 -34.46 -36.95 15.64
C CYS A 23 -34.26 -37.11 14.13
N GLY A 24 -33.05 -36.84 13.65
CA GLY A 24 -32.63 -36.99 12.26
C GLY A 24 -31.40 -36.13 11.98
N ASP A 25 -31.61 -34.84 11.73
CA ASP A 25 -30.57 -33.90 11.31
C ASP A 25 -29.65 -33.42 12.44
N SER A 26 -30.10 -33.43 13.71
CA SER A 26 -29.31 -32.91 14.84
C SER A 26 -27.94 -33.60 14.97
N LYS A 27 -27.88 -34.94 14.83
CA LYS A 27 -26.63 -35.70 14.95
C LYS A 27 -25.62 -35.37 13.85
N GLN A 28 -26.08 -35.20 12.61
CA GLN A 28 -25.18 -34.79 11.51
C GLN A 28 -24.70 -33.35 11.67
N LEU A 29 -25.46 -32.50 12.35
CA LEU A 29 -25.07 -31.13 12.66
C LEU A 29 -24.04 -31.10 13.81
N GLU A 30 -24.28 -31.87 14.87
CA GLU A 30 -23.35 -32.09 16.00
C GLU A 30 -22.00 -32.65 15.51
N GLU A 31 -22.00 -33.71 14.70
CA GLU A 31 -20.77 -34.28 14.13
C GLU A 31 -19.98 -33.28 13.26
N LYS A 32 -20.67 -32.37 12.56
CA LYS A 32 -20.04 -31.29 11.78
C LYS A 32 -19.48 -30.19 12.67
N ILE A 33 -20.15 -29.84 13.76
CA ILE A 33 -19.64 -28.89 14.76
C ILE A 33 -18.37 -29.47 15.39
N ASP A 34 -18.39 -30.71 15.87
CA ASP A 34 -17.23 -31.40 16.43
C ASP A 34 -16.06 -31.54 15.44
N ALA A 35 -16.34 -31.69 14.14
CA ALA A 35 -15.32 -31.68 13.10
C ALA A 35 -14.69 -30.28 12.92
N LEU A 36 -15.53 -29.24 12.83
CA LEU A 36 -15.08 -27.85 12.69
C LEU A 36 -14.33 -27.37 13.94
N GLU A 37 -14.72 -27.77 15.15
CA GLU A 37 -14.00 -27.42 16.38
C GLU A 37 -12.61 -28.07 16.43
N ARG A 38 -12.49 -29.34 16.02
CA ARG A 38 -11.18 -30.02 15.88
C ARG A 38 -10.29 -29.37 14.82
N GLU A 39 -10.85 -28.99 13.67
CA GLU A 39 -10.12 -28.28 12.63
C GLU A 39 -9.64 -26.90 13.13
N ASN A 40 -10.52 -26.13 13.77
CA ASN A 40 -10.17 -24.85 14.39
C ASN A 40 -9.10 -24.99 15.49
N ALA A 41 -9.12 -26.06 16.28
CA ALA A 41 -8.08 -26.35 17.27
C ALA A 41 -6.72 -26.64 16.60
N GLY A 42 -6.72 -27.43 15.52
CA GLY A 42 -5.53 -27.69 14.71
C GLY A 42 -4.94 -26.42 14.10
N LEU A 43 -5.77 -25.60 13.45
CA LEU A 43 -5.36 -24.32 12.86
C LEU A 43 -4.78 -23.36 13.91
N LYS A 44 -5.40 -23.27 15.10
CA LYS A 44 -4.86 -22.48 16.23
C LYS A 44 -3.49 -22.98 16.69
N ALA A 45 -3.26 -24.30 16.73
CA ALA A 45 -1.96 -24.87 17.06
C ALA A 45 -0.90 -24.52 16.00
N THR A 46 -1.21 -24.64 14.71
CA THR A 46 -0.31 -24.26 13.62
C THR A 46 0.03 -22.77 13.64
N ILE A 47 -0.94 -21.89 13.91
CA ILE A 47 -0.71 -20.44 14.06
C ILE A 47 0.21 -20.15 15.25
N ALA A 48 0.04 -20.83 16.38
CA ALA A 48 0.91 -20.68 17.54
C ALA A 48 2.34 -21.15 17.26
N GLU A 49 2.51 -22.26 16.52
CA GLU A 49 3.83 -22.74 16.09
C GLU A 49 4.50 -21.76 15.13
N GLN A 50 3.79 -21.27 14.11
CA GLN A 50 4.31 -20.25 13.18
C GLN A 50 4.69 -18.96 13.91
N ALA A 51 3.93 -18.53 14.93
CA ALA A 51 4.27 -17.39 15.75
C ALA A 51 5.55 -17.61 16.59
N LEU A 52 5.81 -18.85 17.04
CA LEU A 52 7.08 -19.21 17.70
C LEU A 52 8.25 -19.23 16.71
N GLN A 53 8.07 -19.82 15.52
CA GLN A 53 9.07 -19.81 14.45
C GLN A 53 9.43 -18.37 14.03
N LEU A 54 8.43 -17.48 13.89
CA LEU A 54 8.65 -16.08 13.56
C LEU A 54 9.40 -15.31 14.68
N LYS A 55 9.12 -15.61 15.96
CA LYS A 55 9.87 -15.06 17.10
C LYS A 55 11.33 -15.54 17.09
N ALA A 56 11.56 -16.83 16.86
CA ALA A 56 12.90 -17.40 16.75
C ALA A 56 13.69 -16.76 15.60
N TYR A 57 13.09 -16.67 14.40
CA TYR A 57 13.69 -15.99 13.25
C TYR A 57 14.06 -14.53 13.56
N LYS A 58 13.14 -13.75 14.14
CA LYS A 58 13.40 -12.35 14.54
C LYS A 58 14.56 -12.24 15.53
N SER A 59 14.67 -13.16 16.49
CA SER A 59 15.79 -13.18 17.45
C SER A 59 17.14 -13.53 16.80
N LEU A 60 17.16 -14.44 15.82
CA LEU A 60 18.36 -14.78 15.04
C LEU A 60 18.83 -13.59 14.19
N THR A 61 17.90 -12.89 13.52
CA THR A 61 18.25 -11.69 12.73
C THR A 61 18.71 -10.52 13.61
N ALA A 62 18.21 -10.39 14.84
CA ALA A 62 18.68 -9.39 15.79
C ALA A 62 20.10 -9.69 16.30
N ALA A 63 20.47 -10.96 16.44
CA ALA A 63 21.80 -11.38 16.91
C ALA A 63 22.91 -11.21 15.84
N GLN A 64 22.57 -11.13 14.55
CA GLN A 64 23.53 -10.95 13.46
C GLN A 64 23.87 -9.48 13.15
N GLY A 65 23.25 -8.52 13.86
CA GLY A 65 23.41 -7.08 13.65
C GLY A 65 24.60 -6.41 14.35
N SER A 66 25.74 -7.11 14.56
CA SER A 66 26.93 -6.51 15.16
C SER A 66 28.23 -7.26 14.82
N LEU A 67 28.97 -6.76 13.83
CA LEU A 67 30.42 -6.96 13.70
C LEU A 67 31.08 -5.64 13.24
N PRO A 68 32.35 -5.39 13.63
CA PRO A 68 32.83 -4.01 13.82
C PRO A 68 33.60 -3.41 12.65
N ASP A 69 33.72 -2.08 12.71
CA ASP A 69 34.63 -1.24 11.94
C ASP A 69 36.09 -1.71 12.02
N LYS A 70 36.82 -1.56 10.91
CA LYS A 70 38.28 -1.68 10.82
C LYS A 70 38.82 -0.69 9.77
N THR A 71 39.44 0.37 10.28
CA THR A 71 40.21 1.35 9.52
C THR A 71 41.73 1.08 9.59
N ILE A 72 42.51 1.82 8.76
CA ILE A 72 43.99 1.99 8.74
C ILE A 72 44.82 0.70 8.35
N VAL A 73 45.95 0.70 7.60
CA VAL A 73 47.00 1.70 7.29
C VAL A 73 47.69 1.50 5.90
N SER A 74 48.03 2.64 5.25
CA SER A 74 49.07 2.96 4.23
C SER A 74 49.50 2.05 3.05
N GLY A 75 49.70 2.71 1.90
CA GLY A 75 50.76 2.41 0.91
C GLY A 75 51.01 3.66 0.05
N SER A 76 52.25 4.18 0.03
CA SER A 76 52.61 5.47 -0.58
C SER A 76 53.34 5.30 -1.92
N GLU A 77 53.15 6.23 -2.88
CA GLU A 77 54.27 6.77 -3.68
C GLU A 77 53.95 8.10 -4.40
N THR A 78 55.00 8.76 -4.86
CA THR A 78 55.05 10.17 -5.37
C THR A 78 54.73 10.27 -6.89
N LYS A 79 54.60 11.42 -7.59
CA LYS A 79 55.19 12.77 -7.42
C LYS A 79 54.50 13.80 -8.36
N SER A 80 54.56 15.08 -7.96
CA SER A 80 54.54 16.34 -8.77
C SER A 80 54.18 16.34 -10.27
N ASP A 81 53.32 17.29 -10.69
CA ASP A 81 53.81 18.57 -11.25
C ASP A 81 52.79 19.72 -11.05
N SER A 82 53.15 20.93 -11.49
CA SER A 82 52.68 22.24 -11.04
C SER A 82 52.13 23.09 -12.19
N GLY A 83 51.26 24.07 -11.87
CA GLY A 83 50.66 24.94 -12.89
C GLY A 83 49.78 26.05 -12.31
N SER A 84 50.40 27.16 -11.93
CA SER A 84 49.73 28.35 -11.39
C SER A 84 48.94 29.14 -12.44
N ALA A 85 47.79 29.72 -12.04
CA ALA A 85 47.33 31.03 -12.53
C ALA A 85 46.43 31.72 -11.48
N SER A 86 46.60 33.04 -11.36
CA SER A 86 45.89 33.90 -10.38
C SER A 86 44.76 34.69 -11.05
N GLY A 87 43.74 35.08 -10.29
CA GLY A 87 42.62 35.89 -10.79
C GLY A 87 41.72 36.43 -9.67
N SER A 88 42.05 37.60 -9.13
CA SER A 88 41.24 38.32 -8.14
C SER A 88 40.22 39.25 -8.82
N GLY A 89 39.01 39.43 -8.25
CA GLY A 89 38.03 40.38 -8.81
C GLY A 89 36.61 40.36 -8.22
N SER A 90 36.42 41.07 -7.10
CA SER A 90 35.26 41.89 -6.70
C SER A 90 33.81 41.62 -7.18
N ASN A 91 32.92 41.46 -6.19
CA ASN A 91 31.45 41.69 -6.20
C ASN A 91 31.12 43.21 -6.41
N PRO A 92 29.84 43.74 -6.47
CA PRO A 92 28.54 43.13 -6.11
C PRO A 92 27.26 43.50 -6.94
N SER A 93 26.12 42.85 -6.60
CA SER A 93 24.70 43.23 -6.86
C SER A 93 24.22 43.29 -8.33
N SER A 94 22.99 42.92 -8.72
CA SER A 94 21.82 42.31 -8.06
C SER A 94 20.91 41.72 -9.19
N ASN A 95 19.73 41.09 -9.02
CA ASN A 95 18.81 40.97 -7.89
C ASN A 95 17.97 39.67 -7.96
N SER A 96 17.08 39.49 -6.98
CA SER A 96 16.03 38.46 -6.82
C SER A 96 15.00 38.39 -7.99
N GLY A 97 14.29 37.28 -8.22
CA GLY A 97 14.11 36.15 -7.30
C GLY A 97 13.72 34.81 -7.92
N SER A 98 14.20 33.76 -7.25
CA SER A 98 13.90 32.36 -7.50
C SER A 98 13.06 31.83 -6.34
N ASN A 99 11.86 31.33 -6.62
CA ASN A 99 11.12 30.49 -5.66
C ASN A 99 11.49 29.02 -5.91
N SER A 100 12.71 28.67 -5.51
CA SER A 100 13.13 27.28 -5.35
C SER A 100 12.71 26.79 -3.97
N SER A 101 11.55 26.16 -3.88
CA SER A 101 11.12 25.49 -2.65
C SER A 101 11.87 24.17 -2.51
N SER A 102 12.94 24.17 -1.71
CA SER A 102 13.66 22.96 -1.32
C SER A 102 12.75 22.01 -0.52
N GLU A 103 12.48 20.83 -1.05
CA GLU A 103 11.80 19.75 -0.32
C GLU A 103 12.71 19.20 0.79
N GLN A 104 12.63 19.77 1.99
CA GLN A 104 13.12 19.09 3.18
C GLN A 104 12.12 17.99 3.58
N PRO A 105 12.60 16.80 4.02
CA PRO A 105 11.72 15.73 4.46
C PRO A 105 10.92 16.19 5.70
N LYS A 106 9.59 16.19 5.56
CA LYS A 106 8.67 16.44 6.68
C LYS A 106 8.86 15.34 7.73
N ALA A 107 8.90 15.71 9.01
CA ALA A 107 9.01 14.73 10.10
C ALA A 107 7.85 13.72 10.03
N ALA A 108 8.17 12.43 10.11
CA ALA A 108 7.17 11.36 10.05
C ALA A 108 6.23 11.43 11.26
N HIS A 109 4.95 11.19 11.01
CA HIS A 109 3.90 11.18 12.01
C HIS A 109 3.84 9.79 12.67
N ILE A 110 3.44 9.76 13.94
CA ILE A 110 3.24 8.53 14.68
C ILE A 110 1.73 8.29 14.74
N PHE A 111 1.24 7.35 13.92
CA PHE A 111 -0.15 6.92 13.97
C PHE A 111 -0.37 5.98 15.16
N ILE A 112 -1.38 6.28 15.99
CA ILE A 112 -1.70 5.56 17.23
C ILE A 112 -2.70 4.40 17.06
N ASP A 113 -3.04 4.07 15.81
CA ASP A 113 -4.12 3.15 15.44
C ASP A 113 -3.68 2.11 14.38
N LEU A 114 -2.38 1.82 14.29
CA LEU A 114 -1.81 0.91 13.28
C LEU A 114 -1.26 -0.41 13.84
N GLU A 115 -1.32 -0.65 15.15
CA GLU A 115 -0.70 -1.79 15.83
C GLU A 115 -1.11 -3.15 15.26
N GLU A 116 -2.41 -3.31 14.98
CA GLU A 116 -3.02 -4.55 14.47
C GLU A 116 -3.28 -4.52 12.94
N VAL A 117 -2.72 -3.55 12.23
CA VAL A 117 -2.94 -3.37 10.78
C VAL A 117 -1.85 -4.12 9.99
N PRO A 118 -2.18 -5.14 9.17
CA PRO A 118 -1.17 -5.89 8.39
C PRO A 118 -0.32 -5.01 7.46
N GLN A 119 -0.89 -3.89 7.00
CA GLN A 119 -0.28 -2.92 6.11
C GLN A 119 0.54 -1.84 6.83
N ALA A 120 0.65 -1.86 8.17
CA ALA A 120 1.21 -0.78 8.99
C ALA A 120 2.60 -0.32 8.55
N ASP A 121 3.51 -1.24 8.23
CA ASP A 121 4.88 -0.89 7.80
C ASP A 121 4.86 -0.11 6.47
N MET A 122 3.99 -0.49 5.52
CA MET A 122 3.85 0.19 4.24
C MET A 122 3.24 1.59 4.42
N ILE A 123 2.27 1.74 5.33
CA ILE A 123 1.68 3.04 5.68
C ILE A 123 2.74 3.96 6.31
N LYS A 124 3.53 3.44 7.25
CA LYS A 124 4.63 4.17 7.90
C LYS A 124 5.73 4.57 6.90
N ASP A 125 6.02 3.76 5.88
CA ASP A 125 6.98 4.11 4.83
C ASP A 125 6.46 5.21 3.89
N LEU A 126 5.18 5.16 3.53
CA LEU A 126 4.52 6.21 2.74
C LEU A 126 4.43 7.54 3.50
N ASP A 127 4.23 7.48 4.82
CA ASP A 127 4.20 8.66 5.68
C ASP A 127 5.57 9.34 5.79
N LYS A 128 6.66 8.57 5.93
CA LYS A 128 8.05 9.09 5.88
C LYS A 128 8.38 9.79 4.55
N LEU A 129 7.68 9.44 3.46
CA LEU A 129 7.78 10.10 2.16
C LEU A 129 6.84 11.31 2.02
N GLY A 130 6.08 11.67 3.06
CA GLY A 130 5.17 12.80 3.08
C GLY A 130 3.87 12.59 2.30
N LEU A 131 3.44 11.33 2.07
CA LEU A 131 2.20 11.05 1.32
C LEU A 131 0.95 11.64 2.00
N PHE A 132 0.86 11.45 3.31
CA PHE A 132 -0.32 11.80 4.11
C PHE A 132 -0.18 13.20 4.71
N ASP A 133 -1.32 13.88 4.84
CA ASP A 133 -1.40 15.09 5.64
C ASP A 133 -1.36 14.71 7.12
N GLY A 134 -0.24 14.98 7.78
CA GLY A 134 -0.09 14.87 9.24
C GLY A 134 -0.89 15.89 10.03
N SER A 135 -2.16 16.05 9.69
CA SER A 135 -3.18 16.82 10.40
C SER A 135 -3.79 16.04 11.58
N SER A 136 -3.55 14.73 11.62
CA SER A 136 -4.13 13.76 12.56
C SER A 136 -3.06 12.80 13.10
N ASP A 137 -3.21 12.38 14.36
CA ASP A 137 -2.47 11.28 14.98
C ASP A 137 -3.09 9.90 14.71
N LYS A 138 -4.24 9.86 14.02
CA LYS A 138 -4.94 8.65 13.57
C LYS A 138 -4.95 8.54 12.05
N PHE A 139 -4.78 7.32 11.57
CA PHE A 139 -4.86 6.99 10.15
C PHE A 139 -6.27 6.55 9.71
N ASP A 140 -7.11 6.09 10.65
CA ASP A 140 -8.42 5.46 10.42
C ASP A 140 -8.35 4.27 9.42
N PRO A 141 -7.50 3.26 9.67
CA PRO A 141 -7.18 2.20 8.70
C PRO A 141 -8.39 1.40 8.24
N ASN A 142 -9.37 1.21 9.12
CA ASN A 142 -10.54 0.34 8.92
C ASN A 142 -11.75 1.07 8.33
N SER A 143 -11.65 2.38 8.05
CA SER A 143 -12.70 3.11 7.34
C SER A 143 -12.58 2.90 5.82
N PRO A 144 -13.70 2.77 5.08
CA PRO A 144 -13.67 2.73 3.62
C PRO A 144 -13.04 3.99 3.02
N VAL A 145 -12.24 3.83 1.96
CA VAL A 145 -11.68 4.96 1.20
C VAL A 145 -12.66 5.42 0.11
N SER A 146 -12.82 6.74 -0.07
CA SER A 146 -13.55 7.29 -1.21
C SER A 146 -12.70 7.26 -2.49
N ARG A 147 -13.34 7.25 -3.65
CA ARG A 147 -12.65 7.31 -4.94
C ARG A 147 -11.79 8.57 -5.08
N ALA A 148 -12.29 9.73 -4.64
CA ALA A 148 -11.53 10.97 -4.65
C ALA A 148 -10.28 10.91 -3.76
N GLN A 149 -10.42 10.40 -2.52
CA GLN A 149 -9.29 10.33 -1.59
C GLN A 149 -8.19 9.41 -2.11
N TYR A 150 -8.56 8.27 -2.73
CA TYR A 150 -7.60 7.36 -3.33
C TYR A 150 -6.85 7.99 -4.51
N ILE A 151 -7.54 8.75 -5.37
CA ILE A 151 -6.90 9.44 -6.51
C ILE A 151 -5.89 10.50 -6.06
N GLU A 152 -6.18 11.23 -4.99
CA GLU A 152 -5.20 12.15 -4.38
C GLU A 152 -3.94 11.41 -3.92
N TRP A 153 -4.11 10.32 -3.16
CA TRP A 153 -2.99 9.52 -2.69
C TRP A 153 -2.22 8.88 -3.86
N LEU A 154 -2.91 8.35 -4.87
CA LEU A 154 -2.27 7.76 -6.05
C LEU A 154 -1.45 8.78 -6.84
N PHE A 155 -1.98 9.99 -7.07
CA PHE A 155 -1.25 11.07 -7.72
C PHE A 155 0.02 11.46 -6.93
N LYS A 156 -0.11 11.63 -5.60
CA LYS A 156 1.04 11.98 -4.73
C LYS A 156 2.08 10.86 -4.74
N ALA A 157 1.67 9.60 -4.55
CA ALA A 157 2.56 8.44 -4.53
C ALA A 157 3.29 8.26 -5.87
N TYR A 158 2.58 8.41 -6.99
CA TYR A 158 3.19 8.39 -8.33
C TYR A 158 4.31 9.44 -8.44
N ASN A 159 4.04 10.69 -8.07
CA ASN A 159 5.02 11.77 -8.14
C ASN A 159 6.14 11.70 -7.08
N LEU A 160 5.98 10.90 -6.02
CA LEU A 160 7.04 10.63 -5.04
C LEU A 160 7.98 9.50 -5.49
N LEU A 161 7.48 8.54 -6.28
CA LEU A 161 8.20 7.31 -6.63
C LEU A 161 8.79 7.31 -8.05
N GLU A 162 8.18 8.03 -9.00
CA GLU A 162 8.65 8.14 -10.38
C GLU A 162 9.64 9.32 -10.57
N PRO A 163 10.59 9.23 -11.52
CA PRO A 163 11.56 10.29 -11.80
C PRO A 163 10.88 11.52 -12.44
N GLU A 164 11.56 12.68 -12.37
CA GLU A 164 11.04 13.96 -12.89
C GLU A 164 10.49 13.92 -14.33
N SER A 165 11.07 13.09 -15.19
CA SER A 165 10.65 12.91 -16.59
C SER A 165 9.28 12.24 -16.76
N LYS A 166 8.79 11.52 -15.73
CA LYS A 166 7.47 10.87 -15.72
C LYS A 166 6.44 11.58 -14.85
N LYS A 167 6.84 12.47 -13.92
CA LYS A 167 5.92 13.11 -12.94
C LYS A 167 4.74 13.81 -13.62
N ILE A 168 3.54 13.51 -13.13
CA ILE A 168 2.27 14.05 -13.63
C ILE A 168 2.08 15.46 -13.08
N ARG A 169 1.84 16.43 -13.96
CA ARG A 169 1.67 17.84 -13.57
C ARG A 169 0.19 18.14 -13.27
N LEU A 170 -0.06 19.01 -12.29
CA LEU A 170 -1.42 19.47 -11.96
C LEU A 170 -1.98 20.35 -13.08
N ALA A 171 -3.26 20.20 -13.39
CA ALA A 171 -3.94 20.95 -14.44
C ALA A 171 -5.29 21.56 -13.99
N PRO A 172 -5.32 22.38 -12.90
CA PRO A 172 -6.56 22.85 -12.28
C PRO A 172 -7.33 23.91 -13.09
N GLN A 173 -6.73 24.49 -14.14
CA GLN A 173 -7.36 25.53 -14.96
C GLN A 173 -7.91 25.00 -16.30
N LEU A 174 -7.87 23.68 -16.52
CA LEU A 174 -8.47 23.08 -17.70
C LEU A 174 -9.95 22.76 -17.47
N LYS A 175 -10.71 22.65 -18.57
CA LYS A 175 -12.13 22.28 -18.56
C LYS A 175 -12.32 20.95 -17.82
N PRO A 176 -13.29 20.84 -16.88
CA PRO A 176 -13.60 19.60 -16.19
C PRO A 176 -13.85 18.44 -17.16
N VAL A 177 -13.17 17.31 -16.94
CA VAL A 177 -13.40 16.06 -17.70
C VAL A 177 -14.67 15.34 -17.22
N PHE A 178 -14.97 15.42 -15.92
CA PHE A 178 -16.13 14.77 -15.32
C PHE A 178 -17.21 15.77 -14.91
N LYS A 179 -18.47 15.46 -15.22
CA LYS A 179 -19.61 16.37 -15.00
C LYS A 179 -20.03 16.51 -13.53
N ASP A 180 -19.54 15.62 -12.68
CA ASP A 180 -19.86 15.52 -11.25
C ASP A 180 -18.66 15.87 -10.34
N VAL A 181 -17.60 16.47 -10.90
CA VAL A 181 -16.44 16.98 -10.13
C VAL A 181 -16.22 18.45 -10.50
N PRO A 182 -16.84 19.40 -9.77
CA PRO A 182 -16.59 20.82 -9.98
C PRO A 182 -15.15 21.20 -9.60
N ASP A 183 -14.67 22.33 -10.10
CA ASP A 183 -13.34 22.88 -9.80
C ASP A 183 -13.13 23.23 -8.32
N THR A 184 -14.23 23.51 -7.61
CA THR A 184 -14.28 23.71 -6.16
C THR A 184 -14.11 22.43 -5.33
N HIS A 185 -14.17 21.24 -5.93
CA HIS A 185 -14.00 19.98 -5.20
C HIS A 185 -12.54 19.83 -4.71
N PRO A 186 -12.27 19.48 -3.44
CA PRO A 186 -10.89 19.51 -2.88
C PRO A 186 -9.87 18.69 -3.68
N GLN A 187 -10.27 17.51 -4.17
CA GLN A 187 -9.44 16.65 -5.01
C GLN A 187 -9.53 16.93 -6.53
N TYR A 188 -10.27 17.96 -6.99
CA TYR A 188 -10.47 18.25 -8.41
C TYR A 188 -9.15 18.24 -9.21
N LYS A 189 -8.15 18.98 -8.73
CA LYS A 189 -6.83 19.10 -9.38
C LYS A 189 -6.11 17.77 -9.59
N TYR A 190 -6.33 16.77 -8.72
CA TYR A 190 -5.72 15.44 -8.81
C TYR A 190 -6.49 14.54 -9.77
N ILE A 191 -7.82 14.53 -9.67
CA ILE A 191 -8.74 13.82 -10.58
C ILE A 191 -8.53 14.31 -12.01
N GLN A 192 -8.49 15.63 -12.20
CA GLN A 192 -8.28 16.28 -13.49
C GLN A 192 -6.89 15.99 -14.07
N ALA A 193 -5.84 15.92 -13.23
CA ALA A 193 -4.49 15.61 -13.67
C ALA A 193 -4.36 14.16 -14.17
N LEU A 194 -4.87 13.17 -13.43
CA LEU A 194 -4.82 11.76 -13.88
C LEU A 194 -5.69 11.52 -15.12
N ALA A 195 -6.86 12.16 -15.21
CA ALA A 195 -7.70 12.08 -16.41
C ALA A 195 -7.00 12.68 -17.65
N ASN A 196 -6.35 13.85 -17.51
CA ASN A 196 -5.62 14.50 -18.60
C ASN A 196 -4.34 13.74 -19.00
N ALA A 197 -3.75 12.95 -18.09
CA ALA A 197 -2.66 12.03 -18.41
C ALA A 197 -3.13 10.78 -19.18
N GLY A 198 -4.42 10.66 -19.50
CA GLY A 198 -4.98 9.56 -20.30
C GLY A 198 -5.43 8.34 -19.48
N TYR A 199 -5.40 8.40 -18.15
CA TYR A 199 -5.82 7.28 -17.31
C TYR A 199 -7.34 7.16 -17.21
N SER A 200 -7.87 5.96 -17.50
CA SER A 200 -9.31 5.67 -17.40
C SER A 200 -9.73 5.46 -15.94
N ILE A 201 -9.99 6.57 -15.25
CA ILE A 201 -10.36 6.56 -13.82
C ILE A 201 -11.87 6.73 -13.55
N GLY A 202 -12.66 7.12 -14.56
CA GLY A 202 -14.09 7.41 -14.43
C GLY A 202 -15.02 6.30 -14.94
N TYR A 203 -16.26 6.68 -15.24
CA TYR A 203 -17.30 5.84 -15.85
C TYR A 203 -17.66 6.35 -17.25
N GLU A 204 -18.22 5.46 -18.07
CA GLU A 204 -18.60 5.73 -19.47
C GLU A 204 -19.71 6.79 -19.60
N ASP A 205 -20.48 7.03 -18.53
CA ASP A 205 -21.49 8.09 -18.44
C ASP A 205 -20.92 9.50 -18.22
N GLY A 206 -19.58 9.66 -18.18
CA GLY A 206 -18.90 10.93 -17.92
C GLY A 206 -18.88 11.35 -16.44
N THR A 207 -19.17 10.44 -15.51
CA THR A 207 -19.01 10.65 -14.06
C THR A 207 -17.69 10.10 -13.52
N PHE A 208 -17.25 10.62 -12.38
CA PHE A 208 -16.17 10.06 -11.57
C PHE A 208 -16.66 9.49 -10.23
N ARG A 209 -17.76 10.02 -9.68
CA ARG A 209 -18.41 9.65 -8.41
C ARG A 209 -17.46 9.78 -7.21
N PRO A 210 -17.01 11.00 -6.87
CA PRO A 210 -15.89 11.23 -5.95
C PRO A 210 -16.10 10.63 -4.54
N ASP A 211 -17.28 10.82 -3.96
CA ASP A 211 -17.60 10.41 -2.58
C ASP A 211 -17.95 8.92 -2.44
N LYS A 212 -18.20 8.23 -3.56
CA LYS A 212 -18.54 6.81 -3.54
C LYS A 212 -17.34 6.02 -2.97
N PRO A 213 -17.56 5.08 -2.02
CA PRO A 213 -16.54 4.12 -1.60
C PRO A 213 -15.94 3.38 -2.79
N LEU A 214 -14.62 3.30 -2.83
CA LEU A 214 -13.88 2.58 -3.85
C LEU A 214 -14.07 1.06 -3.66
N THR A 215 -14.46 0.34 -4.72
CA THR A 215 -14.59 -1.13 -4.67
C THR A 215 -13.28 -1.81 -5.05
N ARG A 216 -13.08 -3.08 -4.67
CA ARG A 216 -11.85 -3.85 -4.96
C ARG A 216 -11.54 -3.94 -6.46
N GLU A 217 -12.56 -4.13 -7.30
CA GLU A 217 -12.37 -4.12 -8.76
C GLU A 217 -12.00 -2.74 -9.31
N GLU A 218 -12.56 -1.66 -8.76
CA GLU A 218 -12.27 -0.29 -9.18
C GLU A 218 -10.87 0.15 -8.73
N LEU A 219 -10.42 -0.30 -7.55
CA LEU A 219 -9.05 -0.15 -7.07
C LEU A 219 -8.06 -0.76 -8.07
N MET A 220 -8.30 -2.00 -8.50
CA MET A 220 -7.44 -2.66 -9.50
C MET A 220 -7.50 -1.94 -10.85
N GLY A 221 -8.70 -1.56 -11.32
CA GLY A 221 -8.87 -0.80 -12.55
C GLY A 221 -8.06 0.50 -12.57
N ILE A 222 -8.17 1.32 -11.51
CA ILE A 222 -7.47 2.60 -11.40
C ILE A 222 -5.96 2.39 -11.20
N LYS A 223 -5.56 1.57 -10.22
CA LYS A 223 -4.15 1.39 -9.85
C LYS A 223 -3.34 0.77 -10.98
N VAL A 224 -3.85 -0.32 -11.55
CA VAL A 224 -3.14 -1.04 -12.59
C VAL A 224 -3.14 -0.23 -13.90
N ALA A 225 -4.17 0.55 -14.22
CA ALA A 225 -4.11 1.49 -15.35
C ALA A 225 -2.95 2.50 -15.21
N VAL A 226 -2.73 3.03 -13.99
CA VAL A 226 -1.60 3.93 -13.71
C VAL A 226 -0.26 3.20 -13.79
N ASP A 227 -0.14 2.01 -13.18
CA ASP A 227 1.08 1.17 -13.25
C ASP A 227 1.45 0.78 -14.69
N VAL A 228 0.45 0.59 -15.56
CA VAL A 228 0.60 0.13 -16.96
C VAL A 228 0.85 1.27 -17.94
N GLY A 229 0.46 2.51 -17.62
CA GLY A 229 0.56 3.64 -18.54
C GLY A 229 -0.47 3.67 -19.68
N LYS A 230 -1.41 2.71 -19.73
CA LYS A 230 -2.44 2.60 -20.79
C LYS A 230 -3.66 1.81 -20.32
N ALA A 231 -4.78 1.98 -21.02
CA ALA A 231 -5.94 1.13 -20.84
C ALA A 231 -5.66 -0.32 -21.27
N LEU A 232 -6.31 -1.28 -20.61
CA LEU A 232 -6.26 -2.70 -20.93
C LEU A 232 -7.62 -3.22 -21.42
N PRO A 233 -7.65 -4.10 -22.44
CA PRO A 233 -8.88 -4.77 -22.85
C PRO A 233 -9.30 -5.84 -21.81
N PRO A 234 -10.57 -6.27 -21.83
CA PRO A 234 -11.05 -7.33 -20.93
C PRO A 234 -10.40 -8.70 -21.25
N TRP A 235 -10.08 -9.46 -20.21
CA TRP A 235 -9.35 -10.74 -20.26
C TRP A 235 -9.93 -11.75 -19.26
N ARG A 236 -11.26 -11.93 -19.23
CA ARG A 236 -11.93 -12.82 -18.25
C ARG A 236 -11.33 -14.23 -18.19
N SER A 237 -11.18 -14.91 -19.33
CA SER A 237 -10.69 -16.28 -19.36
C SER A 237 -9.26 -16.43 -18.82
N GLN A 238 -8.39 -15.46 -19.13
CA GLN A 238 -7.00 -15.41 -18.66
C GLN A 238 -6.94 -15.05 -17.17
N MET A 239 -7.79 -14.13 -16.70
CA MET A 239 -7.96 -13.78 -15.30
C MET A 239 -8.38 -15.01 -14.47
N GLU A 240 -9.42 -15.72 -14.93
CA GLU A 240 -9.97 -16.92 -14.27
C GLU A 240 -8.96 -18.08 -14.23
N ALA A 241 -8.22 -18.31 -15.31
CA ALA A 241 -7.19 -19.35 -15.38
C ALA A 241 -6.02 -19.11 -14.41
N VAL A 242 -5.65 -17.85 -14.20
CA VAL A 242 -4.48 -17.43 -13.39
C VAL A 242 -4.84 -17.31 -11.91
N TRP A 243 -5.83 -16.47 -11.57
CA TRP A 243 -6.16 -16.17 -10.17
C TRP A 243 -7.06 -17.20 -9.51
N LYS A 244 -7.92 -17.88 -10.28
CA LYS A 244 -8.82 -18.95 -9.80
C LYS A 244 -9.71 -18.55 -8.61
N PHE A 245 -10.07 -17.27 -8.50
CA PHE A 245 -10.98 -16.80 -7.44
C PHE A 245 -12.34 -17.51 -7.52
N SER A 246 -12.85 -17.96 -6.37
CA SER A 246 -14.17 -18.60 -6.26
C SER A 246 -15.34 -17.73 -6.75
N ASP A 247 -15.16 -16.41 -6.76
CA ASP A 247 -16.12 -15.39 -7.16
C ASP A 247 -15.70 -14.59 -8.41
N ALA A 248 -14.75 -15.09 -9.20
CA ALA A 248 -14.20 -14.40 -10.38
C ALA A 248 -15.28 -13.90 -11.39
N LYS A 249 -16.40 -14.63 -11.50
CA LYS A 249 -17.54 -14.25 -12.34
C LYS A 249 -18.24 -12.95 -11.93
N GLN A 250 -18.03 -12.47 -10.69
CA GLN A 250 -18.60 -11.22 -10.18
C GLN A 250 -17.76 -9.98 -10.54
N VAL A 251 -16.53 -10.16 -11.04
CA VAL A 251 -15.67 -9.06 -11.51
C VAL A 251 -16.32 -8.46 -12.77
N ASP A 252 -16.50 -7.14 -12.80
CA ASP A 252 -17.00 -6.47 -14.00
C ASP A 252 -16.06 -6.68 -15.19
N GLU A 253 -16.61 -6.88 -16.39
CA GLU A 253 -15.84 -7.21 -17.59
C GLU A 253 -14.71 -6.19 -17.82
N ARG A 254 -15.00 -4.89 -17.64
CA ARG A 254 -14.05 -3.77 -17.79
C ARG A 254 -12.83 -3.86 -16.86
N PHE A 255 -12.90 -4.61 -15.77
CA PHE A 255 -11.80 -4.73 -14.80
C PHE A 255 -11.01 -6.03 -14.95
N THR A 256 -11.51 -7.01 -15.70
CA THR A 256 -10.86 -8.34 -15.83
C THR A 256 -9.42 -8.26 -16.38
N GLY A 257 -9.16 -7.35 -17.32
CA GLY A 257 -7.81 -7.11 -17.87
C GLY A 257 -6.83 -6.61 -16.81
N TYR A 258 -7.26 -5.68 -15.96
CA TYR A 258 -6.46 -5.09 -14.88
C TYR A 258 -6.23 -6.09 -13.73
N VAL A 259 -7.27 -6.85 -13.36
CA VAL A 259 -7.17 -7.92 -12.36
C VAL A 259 -6.20 -9.00 -12.86
N HIS A 260 -6.28 -9.43 -14.12
CA HIS A 260 -5.29 -10.35 -14.72
C HIS A 260 -3.87 -9.78 -14.69
N GLN A 261 -3.69 -8.54 -15.13
CA GLN A 261 -2.38 -7.88 -15.23
C GLN A 261 -1.66 -7.77 -13.88
N ASP A 262 -2.39 -7.59 -12.77
CA ASP A 262 -1.78 -7.51 -11.43
C ASP A 262 -0.97 -8.78 -11.06
N PHE A 263 -1.33 -9.95 -11.59
CA PHE A 263 -0.57 -11.19 -11.35
C PHE A 263 0.90 -11.08 -11.79
N TYR A 264 1.18 -10.26 -12.81
CA TYR A 264 2.53 -10.04 -13.33
C TYR A 264 3.24 -8.85 -12.67
N VAL A 265 2.58 -8.14 -11.74
CA VAL A 265 3.20 -7.07 -10.95
C VAL A 265 4.06 -7.70 -9.85
N SER A 266 5.36 -7.75 -10.09
CA SER A 266 6.36 -8.20 -9.10
C SER A 266 6.93 -7.02 -8.29
N GLY A 267 7.54 -7.31 -7.15
CA GLY A 267 8.31 -6.34 -6.36
C GLY A 267 8.54 -6.82 -4.92
N PRO A 268 9.25 -6.03 -4.08
CA PRO A 268 9.66 -6.44 -2.73
C PRO A 268 8.51 -6.82 -1.77
N LYS A 269 7.28 -6.40 -2.09
CA LYS A 269 6.06 -6.65 -1.31
C LYS A 269 4.96 -7.37 -2.13
N GLY A 270 5.30 -7.96 -3.27
CA GLY A 270 4.33 -8.65 -4.14
C GLY A 270 3.46 -7.71 -4.99
N SER A 271 2.36 -8.23 -5.54
CA SER A 271 1.41 -7.51 -6.40
C SER A 271 0.54 -6.48 -5.65
N ASN A 272 -0.28 -5.69 -6.35
CA ASN A 272 -1.20 -4.76 -5.68
C ASN A 272 -2.23 -5.53 -4.82
N MET A 273 -2.77 -6.65 -5.29
CA MET A 273 -3.66 -7.50 -4.48
C MET A 273 -2.96 -8.11 -3.27
N GLN A 274 -1.70 -8.56 -3.39
CA GLN A 274 -0.96 -9.12 -2.27
C GLN A 274 -0.68 -8.07 -1.19
N ARG A 275 -0.31 -6.83 -1.58
CA ARG A 275 -0.12 -5.71 -0.65
C ARG A 275 -1.43 -5.28 0.03
N ALA A 276 -2.52 -5.20 -0.72
CA ALA A 276 -3.80 -4.76 -0.20
C ALA A 276 -4.48 -5.82 0.67
N PHE A 277 -4.61 -7.06 0.17
CA PHE A 277 -5.53 -8.07 0.69
C PHE A 277 -4.84 -9.34 1.21
N GLY A 278 -3.53 -9.47 1.03
CA GLY A 278 -2.78 -10.69 1.38
C GLY A 278 -3.10 -11.85 0.42
N SER A 279 -3.10 -13.08 0.95
CA SER A 279 -3.49 -14.27 0.19
C SER A 279 -5.01 -14.49 0.30
N ILE A 280 -5.70 -14.52 -0.85
CA ILE A 280 -7.17 -14.55 -0.92
C ILE A 280 -7.68 -15.61 -1.91
N GLY A 281 -8.67 -16.40 -1.50
CA GLY A 281 -9.40 -17.34 -2.37
C GLY A 281 -10.69 -16.79 -2.99
N ALA A 282 -11.14 -15.61 -2.53
CA ALA A 282 -12.27 -14.86 -3.06
C ALA A 282 -11.87 -13.39 -3.13
N PHE A 283 -12.07 -12.76 -4.29
CA PHE A 283 -11.67 -11.38 -4.54
C PHE A 283 -12.61 -10.36 -3.91
N LYS A 284 -13.91 -10.69 -3.88
CA LYS A 284 -15.02 -9.83 -3.43
C LYS A 284 -15.05 -8.51 -4.19
N PRO A 285 -15.22 -8.53 -5.54
CA PRO A 285 -14.99 -7.37 -6.41
C PRO A 285 -15.78 -6.11 -6.03
N LYS A 286 -17.02 -6.28 -5.53
CA LYS A 286 -17.90 -5.18 -5.13
C LYS A 286 -17.70 -4.70 -3.68
N GLN A 287 -16.84 -5.36 -2.89
CA GLN A 287 -16.56 -4.95 -1.51
C GLN A 287 -15.86 -3.58 -1.49
N PRO A 288 -16.26 -2.65 -0.60
CA PRO A 288 -15.49 -1.43 -0.34
C PRO A 288 -14.08 -1.75 0.17
N VAL A 289 -13.11 -0.94 -0.27
CA VAL A 289 -11.70 -1.02 0.11
C VAL A 289 -11.44 -0.15 1.33
N LEU A 290 -10.71 -0.68 2.31
CA LEU A 290 -10.30 0.04 3.51
C LEU A 290 -9.14 1.00 3.22
N ARG A 291 -9.00 2.07 4.01
CA ARG A 291 -7.89 3.03 3.89
C ARG A 291 -6.51 2.36 3.95
N SER A 292 -6.34 1.35 4.81
CA SER A 292 -5.10 0.56 4.92
C SER A 292 -4.82 -0.29 3.67
N GLU A 293 -5.82 -1.04 3.19
CA GLU A 293 -5.74 -1.85 1.96
C GLU A 293 -5.36 -0.97 0.75
N ALA A 294 -6.01 0.19 0.61
CA ALA A 294 -5.77 1.14 -0.47
C ALA A 294 -4.36 1.74 -0.40
N ALA A 295 -3.93 2.22 0.77
CA ALA A 295 -2.60 2.79 0.96
C ALA A 295 -1.49 1.78 0.60
N ALA A 296 -1.63 0.51 0.97
CA ALA A 296 -0.65 -0.52 0.65
C ALA A 296 -0.42 -0.73 -0.85
N THR A 297 -1.43 -0.51 -1.70
CA THR A 297 -1.21 -0.53 -3.16
C THR A 297 -0.19 0.52 -3.61
N LEU A 298 -0.11 1.66 -2.91
CA LEU A 298 0.69 2.83 -3.29
C LEU A 298 2.17 2.73 -2.89
N TRP A 299 2.57 1.73 -2.11
CA TRP A 299 3.97 1.51 -1.72
C TRP A 299 4.91 1.27 -2.92
N GLN A 300 4.34 0.99 -4.10
CA GLN A 300 5.05 0.70 -5.34
C GLN A 300 4.18 1.08 -6.55
N ILE A 301 4.82 1.61 -7.58
CA ILE A 301 4.22 2.04 -8.85
C ILE A 301 4.92 1.31 -10.01
N GLY A 302 4.21 1.06 -11.11
CA GLY A 302 4.78 0.53 -12.36
C GLY A 302 4.68 -0.99 -12.51
N GLN A 303 5.29 -1.53 -13.56
CA GLN A 303 5.28 -2.95 -13.91
C GLN A 303 6.56 -3.71 -13.54
N PHE A 304 6.58 -5.01 -13.79
CA PHE A 304 7.79 -5.84 -13.77
C PHE A 304 8.98 -5.11 -14.42
N GLY A 305 10.05 -4.91 -13.66
CA GLY A 305 11.23 -4.15 -14.09
C GLY A 305 11.28 -2.74 -13.47
N ASP A 306 10.27 -1.89 -13.73
CA ASP A 306 10.16 -0.56 -13.11
C ASP A 306 10.17 -0.66 -11.58
N THR A 307 9.37 -1.60 -11.06
CA THR A 307 9.03 -1.75 -9.63
C THR A 307 10.19 -1.98 -8.68
N GLN A 308 11.38 -2.34 -9.18
CA GLN A 308 12.60 -2.42 -8.37
C GLN A 308 13.08 -1.03 -7.94
N ASN A 309 12.79 0.01 -8.73
CA ASN A 309 13.27 1.38 -8.54
C ASN A 309 12.16 2.36 -8.12
N THR A 310 10.90 2.07 -8.45
CA THR A 310 9.70 2.89 -8.21
C THR A 310 8.88 2.39 -7.01
N ASN A 311 9.55 2.21 -5.86
CA ASN A 311 8.94 1.78 -4.60
C ASN A 311 9.48 2.58 -3.39
N CYS A 312 8.76 2.52 -2.27
CA CYS A 312 9.10 3.32 -1.09
C CYS A 312 10.46 2.98 -0.48
N GLN A 313 10.91 1.72 -0.51
CA GLN A 313 12.24 1.34 -0.02
C GLN A 313 13.33 2.05 -0.82
N SER A 314 13.24 2.03 -2.15
CA SER A 314 14.18 2.68 -3.06
C SER A 314 14.10 4.22 -2.97
N ALA A 315 12.92 4.79 -2.70
CA ALA A 315 12.76 6.23 -2.46
C ALA A 315 13.36 6.67 -1.10
N LEU A 316 13.07 5.95 -0.02
CA LEU A 316 13.60 6.23 1.33
C LEU A 316 15.12 6.04 1.41
N ALA A 317 15.71 5.17 0.59
CA ALA A 317 17.16 5.05 0.46
C ALA A 317 17.80 6.33 -0.14
N LYS A 318 17.16 6.93 -1.15
CA LYS A 318 17.64 8.18 -1.79
C LYS A 318 17.58 9.40 -0.87
N LEU A 319 16.74 9.40 0.16
CA LEU A 319 16.66 10.48 1.15
C LEU A 319 17.73 10.40 2.25
N LYS A 320 18.56 9.33 2.26
CA LYS A 320 19.59 9.09 3.30
C LYS A 320 21.03 9.27 2.81
N GLY A 321 21.24 9.47 1.51
CA GLY A 321 22.54 9.67 0.87
C GLY A 321 22.62 11.03 0.20
#